data_AF-X0ZXM4-F1
#
_entry.id   AF-X0ZXM4-F1
#
_cell.length_a   1.000
_cell.length_b   1.000
_cell.length_c   1.000
_cell.angle_alpha   90.00
_cell.angle_beta   90.00
_cell.angle_gamma   90.00
#
_symmetry.space_group_name_H-M   'P 1'
#
loop_
_entity.id
_entity.type
_entity.pdbx_description
1 polymer ?
#
loop_
_entity_poly.entity_id
_entity_poly.type
_entity_poly.pdbx_seq_one_letter_code
_entity_poly.pdbx_strand_id
1 'polypeptide(L)'
;MNNVGGVATKEYIIGNIFQRPRDIIYFLTSAKNFAISRGHEIIEEEDLQSAHVDYSNWIFKSVLVENGITIMQMEGFMYNLMGESAIMTLDRIKELAKEANIIVDSAEDLEIFIDDLVSLTIFGREIKDSEFEYEYEFDSDIKLKALAKKVKNSRYKIHNALMPYLEIIN
;
A
#
# COMPACT_ATOMS: atom_id res chain seq x y z
N MET A 1 17.39 12.93 14.73
CA MET A 1 17.62 12.46 13.35
C MET A 1 16.66 13.17 12.41
N ASN A 2 17.14 13.64 11.25
CA ASN A 2 16.33 14.49 10.35
C ASN A 2 15.95 13.80 9.03
N ASN A 3 16.57 12.66 8.68
CA ASN A 3 16.23 11.90 7.48
C ASN A 3 16.40 10.38 7.70
N VAL A 4 15.80 9.59 6.81
CA VAL A 4 15.91 8.13 6.68
C VAL A 4 16.20 7.84 5.21
N GLY A 5 17.36 7.25 4.90
CA GLY A 5 17.79 7.01 3.52
C GLY A 5 17.84 8.29 2.67
N GLY A 6 18.12 9.45 3.28
CA GLY A 6 18.11 10.75 2.60
C GLY A 6 16.72 11.42 2.45
N VAL A 7 15.63 10.77 2.86
CA VAL A 7 14.26 11.33 2.87
C VAL A 7 13.97 11.94 4.23
N ALA A 8 13.37 13.14 4.30
CA ALA A 8 13.05 13.77 5.59
C ALA A 8 12.19 12.83 6.45
N THR A 9 12.48 12.72 7.76
CA THR A 9 11.84 11.72 8.62
C THR A 9 10.30 11.75 8.57
N LYS A 10 9.71 12.95 8.52
CA LYS A 10 8.26 13.11 8.40
C LYS A 10 7.72 12.55 7.07
N GLU A 11 8.40 12.84 5.97
CA GLU A 11 8.02 12.37 4.64
C GLU A 11 8.19 10.86 4.53
N TYR A 12 9.26 10.31 5.10
CA TYR A 12 9.47 8.87 5.19
C TYR A 12 8.31 8.19 5.92
N ILE A 13 7.89 8.70 7.08
CA ILE A 13 6.80 8.09 7.85
C ILE A 13 5.49 8.18 7.05
N ILE A 14 5.10 9.38 6.61
CA ILE A 14 3.82 9.60 5.91
C ILE A 14 3.74 8.80 4.60
N GLY A 15 4.84 8.68 3.86
CA GLY A 15 4.89 7.91 2.62
C GLY A 15 4.90 6.39 2.80
N ASN A 16 5.11 5.88 4.01
CA ASN A 16 5.22 4.44 4.29
C ASN A 16 4.09 3.90 5.19
N ILE A 17 3.08 4.71 5.50
CA ILE A 17 1.91 4.29 6.27
C ILE A 17 0.61 4.68 5.57
N PHE A 18 -0.47 3.95 5.85
CA PHE A 18 -1.80 4.47 5.58
C PHE A 18 -2.04 5.66 6.51
N GLN A 19 -2.43 6.81 5.98
CA GLN A 19 -2.43 8.09 6.70
C GLN A 19 -3.61 8.24 7.69
N ARG A 20 -3.88 7.19 8.47
CA ARG A 20 -4.94 7.13 9.48
C ARG A 20 -4.32 7.30 10.88
N PRO A 21 -5.04 7.88 11.86
CA PRO A 21 -4.47 8.12 13.20
C PRO A 21 -3.94 6.85 13.89
N ARG A 22 -4.65 5.71 13.73
CA ARG A 22 -4.26 4.40 14.31
C ARG A 22 -2.89 3.94 13.79
N ASP A 23 -2.67 4.09 12.48
CA ASP A 23 -1.47 3.66 11.79
C ASP A 23 -0.24 4.47 12.20
N ILE A 24 -0.39 5.79 12.33
CA ILE A 24 0.66 6.67 12.87
C ILE A 24 1.06 6.23 14.28
N ILE A 25 0.07 5.98 15.16
CA ILE A 25 0.32 5.54 16.53
C ILE A 25 1.02 4.18 16.56
N TYR A 26 0.58 3.23 15.73
CA TYR A 26 1.20 1.90 15.64
C TYR A 26 2.68 2.03 15.22
N PHE A 27 2.94 2.73 14.12
CA PHE A 27 4.28 2.88 13.55
C PHE A 27 5.25 3.52 14.55
N LEU A 28 4.84 4.64 15.17
CA LEU A 28 5.68 5.33 16.17
C LEU A 28 5.89 4.50 17.43
N THR A 29 4.89 3.72 17.84
CA THR A 29 5.03 2.81 18.98
C THR A 29 6.01 1.69 18.67
N SER A 30 5.94 1.09 17.47
CA SER A 30 6.89 0.07 17.01
C SER A 30 8.32 0.63 16.94
N ALA A 31 8.52 1.80 16.33
CA ALA A 31 9.82 2.47 16.27
C ALA A 31 10.42 2.74 17.65
N LYS A 32 9.60 3.24 18.59
CA LYS A 32 10.02 3.43 19.99
C LYS A 32 10.44 2.10 20.63
N ASN A 33 9.70 1.02 20.41
CA ASN A 33 10.01 -0.28 20.99
C ASN A 33 11.33 -0.85 20.44
N PHE A 34 11.60 -0.67 19.13
CA PHE A 34 12.89 -1.02 18.54
C PHE A 34 14.03 -0.21 19.16
N ALA A 35 13.88 1.11 19.28
CA ALA A 35 14.86 1.97 19.91
C ALA A 35 15.20 1.51 21.35
N ILE A 36 14.17 1.22 22.16
CA ILE A 36 14.34 0.68 23.52
C ILE A 36 15.09 -0.66 23.49
N SER A 37 14.72 -1.57 22.59
CA SER A 37 15.32 -2.91 22.50
C SER A 37 16.81 -2.87 22.13
N ARG A 38 17.23 -1.83 21.38
CA ARG A 38 18.62 -1.60 20.97
C ARG A 38 19.40 -0.73 21.96
N GLY A 39 18.73 -0.17 22.96
CA GLY A 39 19.34 0.71 23.95
C GLY A 39 19.59 2.13 23.45
N HIS A 40 18.86 2.59 22.43
CA HIS A 40 18.97 3.96 21.92
C HIS A 40 18.27 4.95 22.87
N GLU A 41 18.89 6.11 23.09
CA GLU A 41 18.29 7.21 23.86
C GLU A 41 17.20 7.95 23.07
N ILE A 42 17.30 7.94 21.75
CA ILE A 42 16.36 8.54 20.80
C ILE A 42 16.09 7.55 19.67
N ILE A 43 14.96 7.70 18.97
CA ILE A 43 14.67 6.89 17.78
C ILE A 43 15.68 7.23 16.67
N GLU A 44 16.36 6.20 16.17
CA GLU A 44 17.32 6.27 15.07
C GLU A 44 16.76 5.70 13.76
N GLU A 45 17.58 5.71 12.71
CA GLU A 45 17.13 5.41 11.34
C GLU A 45 16.66 3.97 11.22
N GLU A 46 17.48 3.05 11.73
CA GLU A 46 17.22 1.62 11.72
C GLU A 46 15.99 1.24 12.55
N ASP A 47 15.59 2.06 13.52
CA ASP A 47 14.36 1.87 14.28
C ASP A 47 13.12 2.14 13.43
N LEU A 48 13.15 3.19 12.61
CA LEU A 48 12.06 3.51 11.68
C LEU A 48 12.00 2.51 10.51
N GLN A 49 13.15 2.05 10.02
CA GLN A 49 13.20 0.99 9.01
C GLN A 49 12.61 -0.32 9.55
N SER A 50 12.98 -0.70 10.77
CA SER A 50 12.43 -1.91 11.42
C SER A 50 10.94 -1.77 11.73
N ALA A 51 10.51 -0.57 12.16
CA ALA A 51 9.11 -0.26 12.38
C ALA A 51 8.29 -0.33 11.09
N HIS A 52 8.86 0.05 9.95
CA HIS A 52 8.19 -0.08 8.65
C HIS A 52 8.00 -1.54 8.26
N VAL A 53 9.00 -2.39 8.46
CA VAL A 53 8.86 -3.85 8.25
C VAL A 53 7.76 -4.42 9.16
N ASP A 54 7.78 -4.09 10.45
CA ASP A 54 6.78 -4.55 11.42
C ASP A 54 5.36 -4.04 11.07
N TYR A 55 5.24 -2.76 10.75
CA TYR A 55 4.00 -2.15 10.29
C TYR A 55 3.46 -2.80 9.01
N SER A 56 4.34 -3.12 8.06
CA SER A 56 3.97 -3.79 6.81
C SER A 56 3.34 -5.16 7.05
N ASN A 57 3.92 -5.95 7.96
CA ASN A 57 3.35 -7.23 8.40
C ASN A 57 1.95 -7.04 9.02
N TRP A 58 1.79 -6.03 9.86
CA TRP A 58 0.54 -5.76 10.55
C TRP A 58 -0.56 -5.25 9.62
N ILE A 59 -0.23 -4.35 8.70
CA ILE A 59 -1.21 -3.78 7.77
C ILE A 59 -1.66 -4.81 6.74
N PHE A 60 -0.77 -5.68 6.25
CA PHE A 60 -1.14 -6.81 5.39
C PHE A 60 -2.24 -7.66 6.04
N LYS A 61 -2.04 -8.06 7.31
CA LYS A 61 -3.02 -8.84 8.07
C LYS A 61 -4.31 -8.06 8.34
N SER A 62 -4.22 -6.76 8.59
CA SER A 62 -5.38 -5.90 8.85
C SER A 62 -6.27 -5.79 7.61
N VAL A 63 -5.67 -5.56 6.44
CA VAL A 63 -6.39 -5.47 5.16
C VAL A 63 -7.12 -6.77 4.84
N LEU A 64 -6.53 -7.95 5.08
CA LEU A 64 -7.23 -9.22 4.81
C LEU A 64 -8.57 -9.39 5.57
N VAL A 65 -8.74 -8.70 6.70
CA VAL A 65 -9.94 -8.78 7.55
C VAL A 65 -10.98 -7.70 7.19
N GLU A 66 -10.56 -6.62 6.53
CA GLU A 66 -11.38 -5.43 6.27
C GLU A 66 -12.17 -5.48 4.94
N ASN A 67 -12.15 -6.61 4.21
CA ASN A 67 -12.55 -6.64 2.79
C ASN A 67 -13.92 -7.30 2.54
N GLY A 68 -14.66 -6.82 1.55
CA GLY A 68 -15.97 -7.34 1.12
C GLY A 68 -15.95 -8.60 0.25
N ILE A 69 -14.76 -9.10 -0.09
CA ILE A 69 -14.50 -10.35 -0.84
C ILE A 69 -14.25 -11.49 0.17
N THR A 70 -14.42 -12.76 -0.23
CA THR A 70 -14.05 -13.87 0.66
C THR A 70 -12.57 -13.75 1.07
N ILE A 71 -12.29 -13.89 2.37
CA ILE A 71 -10.94 -13.73 2.95
C ILE A 71 -9.89 -14.53 2.16
N MET A 72 -10.23 -15.74 1.71
CA MET A 72 -9.33 -16.61 0.94
C MET A 72 -8.94 -16.07 -0.44
N GLN A 73 -9.87 -15.44 -1.17
CA GLN A 73 -9.59 -14.90 -2.50
C GLN A 73 -8.70 -13.66 -2.42
N MET A 74 -9.01 -12.76 -1.48
CA MET A 74 -8.17 -11.60 -1.23
C MET A 74 -6.77 -12.02 -0.77
N GLU A 75 -6.69 -12.98 0.15
CA GLU A 75 -5.42 -13.52 0.63
C GLU A 75 -4.60 -14.09 -0.54
N GLY A 76 -5.22 -14.91 -1.41
CA GLY A 76 -4.57 -15.42 -2.61
C GLY A 76 -4.07 -14.32 -3.54
N PHE A 77 -4.88 -13.28 -3.78
CA PHE A 77 -4.48 -12.14 -4.60
C PHE A 77 -3.30 -11.39 -4.00
N MET A 78 -3.36 -11.08 -2.70
CA MET A 78 -2.30 -10.39 -1.98
C MET A 78 -0.98 -11.18 -1.99
N TYR A 79 -1.03 -12.52 -1.88
CA TYR A 79 0.17 -13.35 -2.05
C TYR A 79 0.69 -13.37 -3.49
N ASN A 80 -0.18 -13.31 -4.50
CA ASN A 80 0.28 -13.20 -5.90
C ASN A 80 0.98 -11.85 -6.18
N LEU A 81 0.79 -10.82 -5.35
CA LEU A 81 1.56 -9.57 -5.43
C LEU A 81 3.01 -9.71 -4.97
N MET A 82 3.37 -10.81 -4.30
CA MET A 82 4.69 -10.98 -3.70
C MET A 82 5.79 -11.01 -4.77
N GLY A 83 6.79 -10.14 -4.63
CA GLY A 83 7.90 -10.01 -5.58
C GLY A 83 7.52 -9.37 -6.93
N GLU A 84 6.29 -8.90 -7.11
CA GLU A 84 5.86 -8.18 -8.32
C GLU A 84 6.47 -6.77 -8.40
N SER A 85 6.28 -6.12 -9.56
CA SER A 85 6.65 -4.72 -9.70
C SER A 85 5.75 -3.83 -8.82
N ALA A 86 6.36 -2.84 -8.16
CA ALA A 86 5.63 -1.82 -7.43
C ALA A 86 4.58 -1.10 -8.30
N ILE A 87 4.82 -0.96 -9.60
CA ILE A 87 3.92 -0.30 -10.56
C ILE A 87 3.44 -1.34 -11.56
N MET A 88 2.12 -1.48 -11.69
CA MET A 88 1.49 -2.47 -12.55
C MET A 88 0.49 -1.87 -13.51
N THR A 89 0.31 -2.55 -14.64
CA THR A 89 -0.75 -2.26 -15.60
C THR A 89 -2.05 -2.91 -15.17
N LEU A 90 -3.16 -2.41 -15.70
CA LEU A 90 -4.48 -3.01 -15.51
C LEU A 90 -4.52 -4.49 -15.94
N ASP A 91 -3.84 -4.83 -17.05
CA ASP A 91 -3.77 -6.20 -17.56
C ASP A 91 -3.06 -7.14 -16.59
N ARG A 92 -1.94 -6.71 -15.97
CA ARG A 92 -1.24 -7.55 -14.99
C ARG A 92 -2.07 -7.76 -13.74
N ILE A 93 -2.77 -6.72 -13.26
CA ILE A 93 -3.68 -6.87 -12.11
C ILE A 93 -4.81 -7.86 -12.42
N LYS A 94 -5.34 -7.83 -13.65
CA LYS A 94 -6.35 -8.79 -14.11
C LYS A 94 -5.82 -10.23 -14.13
N GLU A 95 -4.58 -10.44 -14.56
CA GLU A 95 -3.93 -11.76 -14.52
C GLU A 95 -3.79 -12.28 -13.09
N LEU A 96 -3.29 -11.45 -12.17
CA LEU A 96 -3.12 -11.78 -10.75
C LEU A 96 -4.47 -12.11 -10.08
N ALA A 97 -5.53 -11.38 -10.43
CA ALA A 97 -6.89 -11.65 -9.98
C ALA A 97 -7.37 -13.04 -10.43
N LYS A 98 -7.12 -13.42 -11.69
CA LYS A 98 -7.47 -14.74 -12.20
C LYS A 98 -6.69 -15.85 -11.52
N GLU A 99 -5.39 -15.66 -11.29
CA GLU A 99 -4.54 -16.59 -10.54
C GLU A 99 -5.06 -16.82 -9.11
N ALA A 100 -5.69 -15.80 -8.51
CA ALA A 100 -6.36 -15.88 -7.22
C ALA A 100 -7.81 -16.41 -7.26
N ASN A 101 -8.28 -16.88 -8.42
CA ASN A 101 -9.67 -17.31 -8.66
C ASN A 101 -10.71 -16.22 -8.34
N ILE A 102 -10.37 -14.96 -8.61
CA ILE A 102 -11.30 -13.82 -8.57
C ILE A 102 -11.92 -13.68 -9.96
N ILE A 103 -13.25 -13.65 -10.00
CA ILE A 103 -14.02 -13.57 -11.25
C ILE A 103 -14.11 -12.09 -11.68
N VAL A 104 -13.41 -11.77 -12.78
CA VAL A 104 -13.39 -10.44 -13.42
C VAL A 104 -13.62 -10.61 -14.92
N ASP A 105 -14.84 -11.02 -15.27
CA ASP A 105 -15.21 -11.46 -16.62
C ASP A 105 -15.55 -10.29 -17.55
N SER A 106 -16.05 -9.18 -16.99
CA SER A 106 -16.33 -7.95 -17.72
C SER A 106 -15.34 -6.83 -17.40
N ALA A 107 -15.37 -5.76 -18.20
CA ALA A 107 -14.62 -4.54 -17.89
C ALA A 107 -15.17 -3.83 -16.63
N GLU A 108 -16.47 -3.96 -16.37
CA GLU A 108 -17.13 -3.38 -15.19
C GLU A 108 -16.71 -4.12 -13.91
N ASP A 109 -16.66 -5.46 -13.94
CA ASP A 109 -16.19 -6.26 -12.79
C ASP A 109 -14.74 -5.92 -12.42
N LEU A 110 -13.89 -5.75 -13.44
CA LEU A 110 -12.50 -5.36 -13.23
C LEU A 110 -12.40 -3.94 -12.66
N GLU A 111 -13.23 -3.01 -13.13
CA GLU A 111 -13.26 -1.64 -12.60
C GLU A 111 -13.69 -1.63 -11.13
N ILE A 112 -14.74 -2.38 -10.76
CA ILE A 112 -15.18 -2.56 -9.37
C ILE A 112 -14.06 -3.14 -8.51
N PHE A 113 -13.41 -4.21 -8.98
CA PHE A 113 -12.31 -4.83 -8.24
C PHE A 113 -11.14 -3.87 -8.00
N ILE A 114 -10.78 -3.08 -9.01
CA ILE A 114 -9.75 -2.04 -8.85
C ILE A 114 -10.18 -0.96 -7.86
N ASP A 115 -11.42 -0.49 -7.96
CA ASP A 115 -11.97 0.50 -7.04
C ASP A 115 -11.93 0.00 -5.60
N ASP A 116 -12.28 -1.28 -5.36
CA ASP A 116 -12.17 -1.90 -4.05
C ASP A 116 -10.73 -1.89 -3.53
N LEU A 117 -9.75 -2.28 -4.36
CA LEU A 117 -8.34 -2.27 -3.95
C LEU A 117 -7.80 -0.85 -3.68
N VAL A 118 -8.28 0.15 -4.42
CA VAL A 118 -7.95 1.56 -4.19
C VAL A 118 -8.56 2.05 -2.88
N SER A 119 -9.82 1.70 -2.60
CA SER A 119 -10.52 2.08 -1.36
C SER A 119 -9.88 1.49 -0.11
N LEU A 120 -9.23 0.33 -0.25
CA LEU A 120 -8.45 -0.32 0.79
C LEU A 120 -7.02 0.25 0.91
N THR A 121 -6.69 1.26 0.11
CA THR A 121 -5.37 1.89 0.06
C THR A 121 -4.25 0.90 -0.38
N ILE A 122 -4.61 -0.24 -0.98
CA ILE A 122 -3.63 -1.23 -1.51
C ILE A 122 -2.95 -0.65 -2.74
N PHE A 123 -3.74 -0.06 -3.65
CA PHE A 123 -3.26 0.60 -4.86
C PHE A 123 -3.53 2.10 -4.84
N GLY A 124 -2.57 2.84 -5.38
CA GLY A 124 -2.74 4.23 -5.79
C GLY A 124 -2.98 4.32 -7.29
N ARG A 125 -3.78 5.30 -7.72
CA ARG A 125 -4.02 5.58 -9.14
C ARG A 125 -2.95 6.52 -9.66
N GLU A 126 -2.46 6.27 -10.87
CA GLU A 126 -1.64 7.25 -11.58
C GLU A 126 -2.50 8.46 -11.98
N ILE A 127 -2.22 9.64 -11.43
CA ILE A 127 -2.99 10.87 -11.69
C ILE A 127 -2.26 11.87 -12.60
N LYS A 128 -0.93 11.75 -12.71
CA LYS A 128 -0.06 12.39 -13.70
C LYS A 128 1.06 11.40 -14.05
N ASP A 129 1.85 11.69 -15.08
CA ASP A 129 2.94 10.81 -15.50
C ASP A 129 3.86 10.46 -14.32
N SER A 130 3.83 9.18 -13.93
CA SER A 130 4.59 8.60 -12.82
C SER A 130 4.31 9.23 -11.44
N GLU A 131 3.15 9.88 -11.28
CA GLU A 131 2.65 10.46 -10.03
C GLU A 131 1.41 9.66 -9.59
N PHE A 132 1.53 8.96 -8.46
CA PHE A 132 0.50 8.07 -7.93
C PHE A 132 -0.07 8.62 -6.63
N GLU A 133 -1.39 8.64 -6.54
CA GLU A 133 -2.11 9.11 -5.35
C GLU A 133 -3.02 8.02 -4.79
N TYR A 134 -3.19 8.04 -3.47
CA TYR A 134 -3.89 7.02 -2.71
C TYR A 134 -5.10 7.60 -2.01
N GLU A 135 -6.12 6.77 -1.81
CA GLU A 135 -7.30 7.13 -1.06
C GLU A 135 -7.05 7.03 0.45
N TYR A 136 -7.08 8.18 1.13
CA TYR A 136 -7.01 8.28 2.60
C TYR A 136 -8.26 8.92 3.22
N GLU A 137 -9.00 9.71 2.44
CA GLU A 137 -10.22 10.40 2.88
C GLU A 137 -11.43 9.87 2.11
N PHE A 138 -12.57 9.76 2.80
CA PHE A 138 -13.86 9.49 2.17
C PHE A 138 -14.15 10.56 1.10
N ASP A 139 -14.59 10.14 -0.08
CA ASP A 139 -14.87 10.96 -1.28
C ASP A 139 -13.65 11.39 -2.12
N SER A 140 -12.42 10.96 -1.76
CA SER A 140 -11.24 11.25 -2.58
C SER A 140 -11.20 10.43 -3.87
N ASP A 141 -11.76 9.21 -3.91
CA ASP A 141 -11.71 8.35 -5.10
C ASP A 141 -12.32 9.00 -6.35
N ILE A 142 -13.48 9.67 -6.26
CA ILE A 142 -14.13 10.29 -7.43
C ILE A 142 -13.18 11.26 -8.13
N LYS A 143 -12.46 12.07 -7.33
CA LYS A 143 -11.48 13.03 -7.84
C LYS A 143 -10.26 12.30 -8.43
N LEU A 144 -9.70 11.32 -7.71
CA LEU A 144 -8.54 10.56 -8.17
C LEU A 144 -8.84 9.82 -9.47
N LYS A 145 -9.99 9.18 -9.57
CA LYS A 145 -10.49 8.48 -10.75
C LYS A 145 -10.70 9.43 -11.94
N ALA A 146 -11.24 10.64 -11.70
CA ALA A 146 -11.38 11.66 -12.74
C ALA A 146 -10.04 12.17 -13.28
N LEU A 147 -9.00 12.25 -12.43
CA LEU A 147 -7.65 12.59 -12.84
C LEU A 147 -6.97 11.44 -13.59
N ALA A 148 -7.09 10.22 -13.08
CA ALA A 148 -6.48 9.03 -13.69
C ALA A 148 -6.97 8.77 -15.11
N LYS A 149 -8.25 9.05 -15.40
CA LYS A 149 -8.82 8.98 -16.77
C LYS A 149 -8.13 9.91 -17.78
N LYS A 150 -7.39 10.92 -17.33
CA LYS A 150 -6.63 11.85 -18.20
C LYS A 150 -5.22 11.35 -18.50
N VAL A 151 -4.72 10.37 -17.75
CA VAL A 151 -3.41 9.77 -17.96
C VAL A 151 -3.52 8.65 -18.98
N LYS A 152 -2.51 8.52 -19.85
CA LYS A 152 -2.44 7.42 -20.81
C LYS A 152 -1.88 6.18 -20.11
N ASN A 153 -2.43 5.01 -20.42
CA ASN A 153 -1.95 3.69 -19.97
C ASN A 153 -2.20 3.33 -18.49
N SER A 154 -3.24 3.89 -17.86
CA SER A 154 -3.78 3.56 -16.52
C SER A 154 -2.94 2.54 -15.72
N ARG A 155 -1.90 3.02 -15.03
CA ARG A 155 -1.07 2.22 -14.13
C ARG A 155 -1.50 2.45 -12.68
N TYR A 156 -1.13 1.50 -11.85
CA TYR A 156 -1.40 1.53 -10.42
C TYR A 156 -0.12 1.21 -9.66
N LYS A 157 0.05 1.84 -8.50
CA LYS A 157 1.22 1.59 -7.64
C LYS A 157 0.78 0.94 -6.33
N ILE A 158 1.44 -0.15 -5.94
CA ILE A 158 1.26 -0.75 -4.62
C ILE A 158 1.74 0.25 -3.57
N HIS A 159 0.95 0.46 -2.52
CA HIS A 159 1.31 1.40 -1.46
C HIS A 159 2.58 0.94 -0.71
N ASN A 160 3.50 1.86 -0.43
CA ASN A 160 4.80 1.52 0.18
C ASN A 160 4.66 0.84 1.56
N ALA A 161 3.56 1.09 2.27
CA ALA A 161 3.15 0.38 3.49
C ALA A 161 3.18 -1.15 3.35
N LEU A 162 2.85 -1.70 2.18
CA LEU A 162 2.76 -3.13 1.94
C LEU A 162 4.05 -3.72 1.36
N MET A 163 4.94 -2.88 0.82
CA MET A 163 6.11 -3.34 0.07
C MET A 163 7.07 -4.22 0.87
N PRO A 164 7.44 -3.92 2.13
CA PRO A 164 8.34 -4.79 2.88
C PRO A 164 7.79 -6.21 3.05
N TYR A 165 6.50 -6.35 3.35
CA TYR A 165 5.87 -7.66 3.51
C TYR A 165 5.76 -8.42 2.18
N LEU A 166 5.45 -7.70 1.11
CA LEU A 166 5.31 -8.27 -0.24
C LEU A 166 6.67 -8.50 -0.93
N GLU A 167 7.79 -8.23 -0.27
CA GLU A 167 9.14 -8.35 -0.85
C GLU A 167 9.33 -7.53 -2.15
N ILE A 168 8.67 -6.37 -2.24
CA ILE A 168 8.71 -5.49 -3.42
C ILE A 168 9.82 -4.45 -3.26
N ILE A 169 10.61 -4.27 -4.31
CA ILE A 169 11.69 -3.27 -4.39
C ILE A 169 11.19 -2.04 -5.17
N ASN A 170 11.45 -0.84 -4.63
CA ASN A 170 11.19 0.44 -5.30
C ASN A 170 12.25 0.77 -6.38
#